data_AF-A0A177H740-F1
#
_entry.id   AF-A0A177H740-F1
#
_cell.length_a   1.000
_cell.length_b   1.000
_cell.length_c   1.000
_cell.angle_alpha   90.00
_cell.angle_beta   90.00
_cell.angle_gamma   90.00
#
_symmetry.space_group_name_H-M   'P 1'
#
loop_
_entity.id
_entity.type
_entity.pdbx_description
1 polymer ?
#
loop_
_entity_poly.entity_id
_entity_poly.type
_entity_poly.pdbx_seq_one_letter_code
_entity_poly.pdbx_strand_id
1 'polypeptide(L)' 'MAEKKTNTITINGTDYTEDQLNDTQKVMVNHVADLDRKIGSANFNIDQLKMGRMAFMNALTVSLASEPEEAEAAE' A
#
# COMPACT_ATOMS: atom_id res chain seq x y z
N MET A 1 35.02 8.96 18.67
CA MET A 1 33.72 8.98 19.36
C MET A 1 32.66 9.04 18.27
N ALA A 2 31.95 7.94 18.01
CA ALA A 2 30.82 8.00 17.08
C ALA A 2 29.70 8.78 17.78
N GLU A 3 29.24 9.89 17.21
CA GLU A 3 28.06 10.60 17.67
C GLU A 3 26.91 9.59 17.77
N LYS A 4 26.33 9.46 18.97
CA LYS A 4 25.04 8.78 19.13
C LYS A 4 24.04 9.58 18.30
N LYS A 5 23.67 9.08 17.12
CA LYS A 5 22.44 9.54 16.46
C LYS A 5 21.29 9.23 17.41
N THR A 6 20.79 10.25 18.08
CA THR A 6 19.54 10.20 18.80
C THR A 6 18.44 9.96 17.77
N ASN A 7 17.85 8.78 17.79
CA ASN A 7 16.69 8.50 16.95
C ASN A 7 15.50 9.30 17.51
N THR A 8 15.03 10.28 16.73
CA THR A 8 13.83 11.07 17.05
C THR A 8 12.60 10.36 16.51
N ILE A 9 11.55 10.29 17.33
CA ILE A 9 10.24 9.71 17.01
C ILE A 9 9.24 10.86 16.93
N THR A 10 8.69 11.12 15.75
CA THR A 10 7.67 12.15 15.56
C THR A 10 6.28 11.58 15.81
N ILE A 11 5.57 12.13 16.80
CA ILE A 11 4.19 11.74 17.16
C ILE A 11 3.32 12.98 17.05
N ASN A 12 2.33 12.96 16.15
CA ASN A 12 1.43 14.10 15.89
C ASN A 12 2.16 15.43 15.61
N GLY A 13 3.28 15.38 14.89
CA GLY A 13 4.09 16.57 14.55
C GLY A 13 4.96 17.11 15.70
N THR A 14 5.01 16.42 16.84
CA THR A 14 5.95 16.71 17.92
C THR A 14 7.03 15.64 17.95
N ASP A 15 8.29 16.07 18.05
CA ASP A 15 9.43 15.16 18.12
C ASP A 15 9.73 14.77 19.57
N TYR A 16 9.91 13.46 19.76
CA TYR A 16 10.30 12.87 21.03
C TYR A 16 11.61 12.11 20.87
N THR A 17 12.46 12.14 21.90
CA THR A 17 13.57 11.20 22.03
C THR A 17 13.11 9.97 22.81
N GLU A 18 13.81 8.85 22.62
CA GLU A 18 13.42 7.57 23.25
C GLU A 18 13.40 7.64 24.79
N ASP A 19 14.27 8.44 25.39
CA ASP A 19 14.37 8.64 26.84
C ASP A 19 13.21 9.47 27.44
N GLN A 20 12.45 10.19 26.61
CA GLN A 20 11.24 10.91 27.02
C GLN A 20 10.01 9.99 27.13
N LEU A 21 10.11 8.76 26.62
CA LEU A 21 9.03 7.78 26.61
C LEU A 21 9.23 6.73 27.70
N ASN A 22 8.14 6.39 28.39
CA ASN A 22 8.12 5.20 29.26
C ASN A 22 8.02 3.90 28.43
N ASP A 23 8.28 2.76 29.07
CA ASP A 23 8.32 1.46 28.37
C ASP A 23 7.02 1.13 27.64
N THR A 24 5.87 1.46 28.24
CA THR A 24 4.56 1.23 27.60
C THR A 24 4.40 2.09 26.34
N GLN A 25 4.83 3.35 26.39
CA GLN A 25 4.80 4.25 25.23
C GLN A 25 5.70 3.77 24.10
N LYS A 26 6.90 3.26 24.40
CA LYS A 26 7.80 2.67 23.40
C LYS A 26 7.16 1.47 22.70
N VAL A 27 6.49 0.60 23.45
CA VAL A 27 5.74 -0.53 22.89
C VAL A 27 4.61 -0.04 21.98
N MET A 28 3.88 0.99 22.38
CA MET A 28 2.84 1.59 21.52
C MET A 28 3.42 2.17 20.22
N VAL A 29 4.56 2.87 20.26
CA VAL A 29 5.24 3.37 19.06
C VAL A 29 5.57 2.21 18.11
N ASN A 30 6.11 1.10 18.63
CA ASN A 30 6.41 -0.08 17.82
C ASN A 30 5.15 -0.69 17.19
N HIS A 31 4.04 -0.73 17.93
CA HIS A 31 2.76 -1.22 17.40
C HIS A 31 2.22 -0.33 16.29
N VAL A 32 2.28 1.00 16.45
CA VAL A 32 1.87 1.95 15.40
C VAL A 32 2.72 1.75 14.15
N ALA A 33 4.04 1.66 14.29
CA ALA A 33 4.95 1.43 13.14
C ALA A 33 4.66 0.12 12.40
N ASP A 34 4.36 -0.97 13.12
CA ASP A 34 3.98 -2.25 12.50
C ASP A 34 2.61 -2.16 11.80
N LEU A 35 1.65 -1.44 12.39
CA LEU A 35 0.36 -1.19 11.76
C LEU A 35 0.50 -0.40 10.46
N ASP A 36 1.31 0.66 10.44
CA ASP A 36 1.57 1.45 9.22
C ASP A 36 2.17 0.59 8.11
N ARG A 37 3.14 -0.27 8.43
CA ARG A 37 3.73 -1.22 7.48
C ARG A 37 2.68 -2.20 6.93
N LYS A 38 1.81 -2.72 7.80
CA LYS A 38 0.71 -3.63 7.42
C LYS A 38 -0.32 -2.95 6.54
N ILE A 39 -0.71 -1.72 6.89
CA ILE A 39 -1.61 -0.88 6.09
C ILE A 39 -1.01 -0.65 4.70
N GLY A 40 0.27 -0.31 4.60
CA GLY A 40 0.96 -0.14 3.32
C GLY A 40 0.90 -1.40 2.45
N SER A 41 1.14 -2.57 3.05
CA SER A 41 1.07 -3.87 2.35
C SER A 41 -0.36 -4.20 1.89
N ALA A 42 -1.37 -3.90 2.72
CA ALA A 42 -2.77 -4.09 2.36
C ALA A 42 -3.20 -3.16 1.22
N ASN A 43 -2.77 -1.89 1.26
CA ASN A 43 -3.04 -0.93 0.18
C ASN A 43 -2.45 -1.39 -1.16
N PHE A 44 -1.22 -1.91 -1.15
CA PHE A 44 -0.62 -2.49 -2.35
C PHE A 44 -1.48 -3.63 -2.95
N ASN A 45 -1.95 -4.56 -2.11
CA ASN A 45 -2.86 -5.62 -2.56
C ASN A 45 -4.17 -5.06 -3.13
N ILE A 46 -4.75 -4.05 -2.47
CA ILE A 46 -5.96 -3.37 -2.95
C ILE A 46 -5.72 -2.74 -4.33
N ASP A 47 -4.57 -2.12 -4.55
CA ASP A 47 -4.24 -1.49 -5.83
C ASP A 47 -4.07 -2.54 -6.93
N GLN A 48 -3.46 -3.69 -6.64
CA GLN A 48 -3.42 -4.82 -7.58
C GLN A 48 -4.83 -5.32 -7.94
N LEU A 49 -5.73 -5.44 -6.96
CA LEU A 49 -7.13 -5.84 -7.19
C LEU A 49 -7.87 -4.83 -8.07
N LYS A 50 -7.70 -3.52 -7.83
CA LYS A 50 -8.29 -2.46 -8.67
C LYS A 50 -7.78 -2.53 -10.10
N MET A 51 -6.46 -2.70 -10.28
CA MET A 51 -5.84 -2.83 -11.59
C MET A 51 -6.35 -4.07 -12.34
N GLY A 52 -6.39 -5.23 -11.68
CA GLY A 52 -6.94 -6.45 -12.26
C GLY A 52 -8.39 -6.29 -12.68
N ARG A 53 -9.23 -5.70 -11.82
CA ARG A 53 -10.63 -5.39 -12.15
C ARG A 53 -10.74 -4.49 -13.38
N MET A 54 -9.96 -3.42 -13.45
CA MET A 54 -9.96 -2.51 -14.60
C MET A 54 -9.57 -3.24 -15.90
N ALA A 55 -8.52 -4.05 -15.85
CA ALA A 55 -8.09 -4.84 -17.00
C ALA A 55 -9.20 -5.78 -17.51
N PHE A 56 -9.88 -6.49 -16.60
CA PHE A 56 -11.00 -7.35 -16.98
C PHE A 56 -12.19 -6.58 -17.53
N MET A 57 -12.54 -5.42 -16.95
CA MET A 57 -13.63 -4.59 -17.47
C MET A 57 -13.31 -4.01 -18.86
N ASN A 58 -12.06 -3.62 -19.11
CA ASN A 58 -11.62 -3.17 -20.43
C ASN A 58 -11.72 -4.31 -21.45
N ALA A 59 -11.21 -5.51 -21.10
CA ALA A 59 -11.30 -6.68 -21.96
C ALA A 59 -12.76 -7.05 -22.28
N LEU A 60 -13.65 -7.00 -21.28
CA LEU A 60 -15.08 -7.22 -21.46
C LEU A 60 -15.70 -6.17 -22.38
N THR A 61 -15.38 -4.89 -22.18
CA THR A 61 -15.90 -3.80 -23.01
C THR A 61 -15.49 -3.95 -24.47
N VAL A 62 -14.22 -4.30 -24.72
CA VAL A 62 -13.74 -4.60 -26.07
C VAL A 62 -14.51 -5.78 -26.65
N SER A 63 -14.63 -6.89 -25.91
CA SER A 63 -15.36 -8.08 -26.36
C SER A 63 -16.83 -7.83 -26.66
N LEU A 64 -17.48 -6.89 -25.97
CA LEU A 64 -18.88 -6.53 -26.20
C LEU A 64 -19.05 -5.51 -27.34
N ALA A 65 -18.05 -4.67 -27.59
CA ALA A 65 -18.05 -3.69 -28.67
C ALA A 65 -17.69 -4.33 -30.03
N SER A 66 -17.03 -5.49 -30.02
CA SER A 66 -16.86 -6.32 -31.20
C SER A 66 -18.20 -6.96 -31.59
N GLU A 67 -18.92 -6.39 -32.57
CA GLU A 67 -19.95 -7.13 -33.29
C GLU A 67 -19.30 -8.34 -34.02
N PRO A 68 -20.01 -9.47 -34.18
CA PRO A 68 -19.51 -10.62 -34.90
C PRO A 68 -19.51 -10.33 -36.41
N GLU A 69 -18.57 -9.53 -36.89
CA GLU A 69 -18.26 -9.47 -38.32
C GLU A 69 -16.96 -10.21 -38.60
N GLU A 70 -17.04 -11.15 -39.53
CA GLU A 70 -16.00 -12.04 -40.09
C GLU A 70 -15.67 -13.32 -39.29
N ALA A 71 -16.68 -14.19 -39.18
CA ALA A 71 -16.50 -15.64 -39.22
C ALA A 71 -16.37 -16.20 -40.66
N GLU A 72 -16.08 -15.36 -41.65
CA GLU A 72 -16.01 -15.78 -43.06
C GLU A 72 -14.88 -15.04 -43.78
N ALA A 73 -13.68 -15.63 -43.80
CA ALA A 73 -12.70 -15.62 -44.90
C ALA A 73 -11.27 -15.89 -44.36
N ALA A 74 -10.90 -17.17 -44.30
CA ALA A 74 -9.61 -17.67 -44.80
C ALA A 74 -9.59 -19.18 -44.63
N GLU A 75 -9.91 -19.84 -45.74
CA GLU A 75 -9.48 -21.19 -46.14
C GLU A 75 -7.99 -21.45 -45.85
#